data_AF-A0AAN8JWG3-F1
#
_entry.id   AF-A0AAN8JWG3-F1
#
_cell.length_a   1.000
_cell.length_b   1.000
_cell.length_c   1.000
_cell.angle_alpha   90.00
_cell.angle_beta   90.00
_cell.angle_gamma   90.00
#
_symmetry.space_group_name_H-M   'P 1'
#
loop_
_entity.id
_entity.type
_entity.pdbx_description
1 polymer ?
#
loop_
_entity_poly.entity_id
_entity_poly.type
_entity_poly.pdbx_seq_one_letter_code
_entity_poly.pdbx_strand_id
1 'polypeptide(L)'
;MTPLSYTCTHLARSITTGGGIAVIHKRSIKVETTKDRVQAKTFEQLSLRITTTTKCFTLICIYRPPPSSRNKLSTSDFHTEFSSLLSVHSKINTLILGDFNVQLNNLNKHDSKKVLSLLDHTGYNQHVDQATH
;
A
#
# COMPACT_ATOMS: atom_id res chain seq x y z
N MET A 1 -14.47 -7.29 15.53
CA MET A 1 -15.26 -6.25 16.23
C MET A 1 -14.61 -4.90 15.98
N THR A 2 -15.38 -3.87 15.65
CA THR A 2 -14.86 -2.50 15.44
C THR A 2 -15.19 -1.66 16.68
N PRO A 3 -14.25 -0.87 17.23
CA PRO A 3 -14.52 -0.04 18.41
C PRO A 3 -15.68 0.93 18.20
N LEU A 4 -16.36 1.29 19.29
CA LEU A 4 -17.43 2.30 19.25
C LEU A 4 -16.89 3.62 18.68
N SER A 5 -17.66 4.24 17.79
CA SER A 5 -17.29 5.46 17.03
C SER A 5 -16.27 5.28 15.90
N TYR A 6 -15.90 4.04 15.57
CA TYR A 6 -15.08 3.72 14.41
C TYR A 6 -15.88 2.98 13.32
N THR A 7 -15.39 3.10 12.10
CA THR A 7 -15.85 2.35 10.92
C THR A 7 -14.70 1.50 10.41
N CYS A 8 -14.99 0.29 9.95
CA CYS A 8 -14.02 -0.60 9.33
C CYS A 8 -14.36 -0.75 7.84
N THR A 9 -13.49 -0.24 6.98
CA THR A 9 -13.56 -0.46 5.53
C THR A 9 -12.58 -1.57 5.19
N HIS A 10 -13.05 -2.64 4.56
CA HIS A 10 -12.21 -3.81 4.27
C HIS A 10 -12.39 -4.27 2.83
N LEU A 11 -11.34 -4.88 2.29
CA LEU A 11 -11.39 -5.65 1.07
C LEU A 11 -11.27 -7.13 1.41
N ALA A 12 -12.39 -7.85 1.34
CA ALA A 12 -12.37 -9.30 1.44
C ALA A 12 -11.67 -9.91 0.21
N ARG A 13 -10.81 -10.91 0.42
CA ARG A 13 -10.25 -11.70 -0.69
C ARG A 13 -11.37 -12.54 -1.30
N SER A 14 -11.46 -12.56 -2.63
CA SER A 14 -12.52 -13.29 -3.34
C SER A 14 -12.33 -14.81 -3.38
N ILE A 15 -11.11 -15.31 -3.16
CA ILE A 15 -10.74 -16.71 -3.50
C ILE A 15 -10.22 -17.52 -2.29
N THR A 16 -9.70 -16.89 -1.23
CA THR A 16 -9.06 -17.62 -0.12
C THR A 16 -9.61 -17.22 1.24
N THR A 17 -9.62 -18.16 2.18
CA THR A 17 -9.95 -17.91 3.59
C THR A 17 -8.74 -17.31 4.31
N GLY A 18 -8.93 -16.15 4.93
CA GLY A 18 -7.90 -15.43 5.70
C GLY A 18 -7.12 -14.38 4.89
N GLY A 19 -6.76 -13.29 5.57
CA GLY A 19 -6.03 -12.15 4.99
C GLY A 19 -6.95 -11.02 4.51
N GLY A 20 -6.42 -10.16 3.63
CA GLY A 20 -7.08 -8.94 3.19
C GLY A 20 -6.60 -7.71 3.96
N ILE A 21 -7.00 -6.55 3.45
CA ILE A 21 -6.63 -5.24 4.01
C ILE A 21 -7.88 -4.64 4.65
N ALA A 22 -7.74 -4.19 5.89
CA ALA A 22 -8.77 -3.46 6.61
C ALA A 22 -8.22 -2.11 7.09
N VAL A 23 -9.03 -1.07 6.91
CA VAL A 23 -8.76 0.28 7.39
C VAL A 23 -9.81 0.63 8.42
N ILE A 24 -9.36 0.88 9.65
CA ILE A 24 -10.21 1.32 10.76
C ILE A 24 -10.01 2.82 10.93
N HIS A 25 -11.10 3.58 10.87
CA HIS A 25 -11.05 5.04 10.99
C HIS A 25 -12.20 5.57 11.85
N LYS A 26 -12.03 6.76 12.42
CA LYS A 26 -13.13 7.44 13.14
C LYS A 26 -14.30 7.66 12.18
N ARG A 27 -15.53 7.45 12.65
CA ARG A 27 -16.76 7.63 11.86
C ARG A 27 -16.92 9.06 11.32
N SER A 28 -16.34 10.04 12.00
CA SER A 28 -16.33 11.44 11.56
C SER A 28 -15.44 11.72 10.35
N ILE A 29 -14.54 10.80 9.98
CA ILE A 29 -13.69 10.94 8.80
C ILE A 29 -14.48 10.39 7.61
N LYS A 30 -14.63 11.22 6.58
CA LYS A 30 -15.26 10.81 5.32
C LYS A 30 -14.27 9.96 4.53
N VAL A 31 -14.66 8.71 4.28
CA VAL A 31 -13.86 7.71 3.57
C VAL A 31 -14.72 7.09 2.48
N GLU A 32 -14.19 7.03 1.26
CA GLU A 32 -14.85 6.40 0.13
C GLU A 32 -13.89 5.42 -0.54
N THR A 33 -14.31 4.17 -0.75
CA THR A 33 -13.49 3.21 -1.50
C THR A 33 -13.47 3.59 -2.98
N THR A 34 -12.27 3.69 -3.56
CA THR A 34 -12.11 3.98 -4.98
C THR A 34 -11.87 2.69 -5.77
N LYS A 35 -12.25 2.73 -7.05
CA LYS A 35 -11.95 1.66 -8.02
C LYS A 35 -10.59 1.85 -8.68
N ASP A 36 -9.89 2.95 -8.37
CA ASP A 36 -8.57 3.29 -8.91
C ASP A 36 -7.54 2.34 -8.31
N ARG A 37 -7.31 1.23 -9.01
CA ARG A 37 -6.44 0.14 -8.58
C ARG A 37 -5.59 -0.29 -9.75
N VAL A 38 -4.30 -0.50 -9.51
CA VAL A 38 -3.40 -1.08 -10.51
C VAL A 38 -3.57 -2.59 -10.50
N GLN A 39 -3.63 -3.24 -11.66
CA GLN A 39 -3.63 -4.70 -11.68
C GLN A 39 -2.27 -5.21 -11.22
N ALA A 40 -2.25 -5.87 -10.06
CA ALA A 40 -1.05 -6.40 -9.43
C ALA A 40 -1.33 -7.81 -8.92
N LYS A 41 -0.41 -8.74 -9.16
CA LYS A 41 -0.45 -10.09 -8.58
C LYS A 41 0.48 -10.23 -7.37
N THR A 42 1.45 -9.32 -7.22
CA THR A 42 2.47 -9.41 -6.16
C THR A 42 2.06 -8.76 -4.86
N PHE A 43 1.01 -7.94 -4.87
CA PHE A 43 0.47 -7.31 -3.67
C PHE A 43 -1.03 -7.13 -3.73
N GLU A 44 -1.64 -7.10 -2.56
CA GLU A 44 -3.02 -6.63 -2.36
C GLU A 44 -3.04 -5.12 -2.18
N GLN A 45 -4.12 -4.49 -2.64
CA GLN A 45 -4.31 -3.06 -2.46
C GLN A 45 -5.75 -2.70 -2.05
N LEU A 46 -5.86 -1.67 -1.22
CA LEU A 46 -7.11 -0.99 -0.91
C LEU A 46 -6.92 0.51 -1.09
N SER A 47 -7.50 1.04 -2.16
CA SER A 47 -7.51 2.47 -2.47
C SER A 47 -8.74 3.14 -1.87
N LEU A 48 -8.51 4.21 -1.11
CA LEU A 48 -9.53 4.99 -0.42
C LEU A 48 -9.33 6.48 -0.71
N ARG A 49 -10.41 7.21 -0.93
CA ARG A 49 -10.40 8.67 -0.93
C ARG A 49 -10.76 9.15 0.47
N ILE A 50 -9.86 9.90 1.07
CA ILE A 50 -10.03 10.47 2.41
C ILE A 50 -10.33 11.95 2.26
N THR A 51 -11.48 12.38 2.78
CA THR A 51 -11.85 13.80 2.83
C THR A 51 -11.99 14.23 4.28
N THR A 52 -11.24 15.27 4.62
CA THR A 52 -11.33 16.01 5.87
C THR A 52 -11.88 17.41 5.57
N THR A 53 -12.12 18.21 6.60
CA THR A 53 -12.58 19.60 6.43
C THR A 53 -11.61 20.45 5.61
N THR A 54 -10.31 20.16 5.66
CA THR A 54 -9.26 21.00 5.05
C THR A 54 -8.46 20.33 3.94
N LYS A 55 -8.52 19.00 3.83
CA LYS A 55 -7.71 18.22 2.89
C LYS A 55 -8.48 17.08 2.26
N CYS A 56 -8.16 16.80 1.00
CA CYS A 56 -8.58 15.61 0.27
C CYS A 56 -7.32 14.91 -0.26
N PHE A 57 -7.21 13.60 -0.03
CA PHE A 57 -6.08 12.81 -0.51
C PHE A 57 -6.48 11.35 -0.74
N THR A 58 -5.70 10.65 -1.55
CA THR A 58 -5.85 9.22 -1.79
C THR A 58 -4.98 8.45 -0.81
N LEU A 59 -5.56 7.51 -0.09
CA LEU A 59 -4.85 6.54 0.75
C LEU A 59 -4.82 5.20 0.02
N ILE A 60 -3.63 4.67 -0.24
CA ILE A 60 -3.44 3.34 -0.83
C ILE A 60 -2.78 2.46 0.22
N CYS A 61 -3.55 1.51 0.74
CA CYS A 61 -3.03 0.50 1.64
C CYS A 61 -2.53 -0.70 0.82
N ILE A 62 -1.29 -1.13 1.04
CA ILE A 62 -0.65 -2.23 0.33
C ILE A 62 -0.30 -3.36 1.31
N TYR A 63 -0.51 -4.59 0.89
CA TYR A 63 0.07 -5.77 1.54
C TYR A 63 0.76 -6.62 0.48
N ARG A 64 2.10 -6.65 0.51
CA ARG A 64 2.92 -7.56 -0.30
C ARG A 64 3.29 -8.76 0.57
N PRO A 65 2.71 -9.94 0.37
CA PRO A 65 3.16 -11.13 1.08
C PRO A 65 4.61 -11.47 0.71
N PRO A 66 5.41 -12.04 1.64
CA PRO A 66 6.79 -12.39 1.38
C PRO A 66 6.88 -13.43 0.24
N PRO A 67 7.83 -13.29 -0.70
CA PRO A 67 8.07 -14.29 -1.74
C PRO A 67 8.31 -15.66 -1.12
N SER A 68 7.63 -16.69 -1.65
CA SER A 68 7.82 -18.08 -1.22
C SER A 68 7.66 -19.02 -2.41
N SER A 69 8.22 -20.23 -2.27
CA SER A 69 8.01 -21.31 -3.26
C SER A 69 6.53 -21.62 -3.50
N ARG A 70 5.68 -21.37 -2.50
CA ARG A 70 4.23 -21.61 -2.55
C ARG A 70 3.46 -20.56 -3.34
N ASN A 71 3.77 -19.27 -3.15
CA ASN A 71 3.06 -18.18 -3.83
C ASN A 71 3.69 -17.78 -5.18
N LYS A 72 4.92 -18.23 -5.46
CA LYS A 72 5.66 -17.98 -6.71
C LYS A 72 5.75 -16.50 -7.07
N LEU A 73 5.69 -15.61 -6.07
CA LEU A 73 5.78 -14.18 -6.29
C LEU A 73 7.23 -13.79 -6.58
N SER A 74 7.43 -13.04 -7.65
CA SER A 74 8.75 -12.52 -8.01
C SER A 74 8.93 -11.10 -7.47
N THR A 75 10.11 -10.82 -6.91
CA THR A 75 10.53 -9.46 -6.55
C THR A 75 10.63 -8.54 -7.77
N SER A 76 11.00 -9.07 -8.95
CA SER A 76 11.05 -8.27 -10.18
C SER A 76 9.66 -7.82 -10.63
N ASP A 77 8.68 -8.72 -10.54
CA ASP A 77 7.29 -8.41 -10.91
C ASP A 77 6.73 -7.36 -9.96
N PHE A 78 7.07 -7.45 -8.67
CA PHE A 78 6.73 -6.43 -7.70
C PHE A 78 7.30 -5.06 -8.08
N HIS A 79 8.57 -4.96 -8.48
CA HIS A 79 9.15 -3.68 -8.90
C HIS A 79 8.41 -3.06 -10.08
N THR A 80 8.02 -3.87 -11.06
CA THR A 80 7.26 -3.41 -12.23
C THR A 80 5.86 -2.93 -11.83
N GLU A 81 5.13 -3.74 -11.05
CA GLU A 81 3.78 -3.41 -10.59
C GLU A 81 3.78 -2.19 -9.67
N PHE A 82 4.75 -2.09 -8.77
CA PHE A 82 4.90 -0.97 -7.85
C PHE A 82 5.30 0.31 -8.59
N SER A 83 6.19 0.24 -9.58
CA SER A 83 6.51 1.37 -10.45
C SER A 83 5.27 1.88 -11.20
N SER A 84 4.42 0.97 -11.70
CA SER A 84 3.16 1.36 -12.34
C SER A 84 2.22 2.07 -11.36
N LEU A 85 2.11 1.58 -10.11
CA LEU A 85 1.31 2.21 -9.07
C LEU A 85 1.78 3.64 -8.77
N LEU A 86 3.07 3.83 -8.55
CA LEU A 86 3.66 5.14 -8.26
C LEU A 86 3.43 6.12 -9.42
N SER A 87 3.66 5.68 -10.66
CA SER A 87 3.48 6.51 -11.85
C SER A 87 2.03 7.00 -12.01
N VAL A 88 1.05 6.11 -11.84
CA VAL A 88 -0.39 6.45 -11.93
C VAL A 88 -0.78 7.50 -10.88
N HIS A 89 -0.16 7.47 -9.71
CA HIS A 89 -0.50 8.34 -8.58
C HIS A 89 0.47 9.51 -8.38
N SER A 90 1.47 9.69 -9.25
CA SER A 90 2.53 10.71 -9.11
C SER A 90 2.03 12.15 -9.04
N LYS A 91 0.89 12.46 -9.66
CA LYS A 91 0.26 13.80 -9.68
C LYS A 91 -0.88 13.96 -8.69
N ILE A 92 -1.17 12.93 -7.90
CA ILE A 92 -2.28 12.89 -6.95
C ILE A 92 -1.67 13.02 -5.56
N ASN A 93 -2.29 13.82 -4.70
CA ASN A 93 -1.92 13.86 -3.28
C ASN A 93 -2.23 12.49 -2.66
N THR A 94 -1.20 11.65 -2.56
CA THR A 94 -1.32 10.22 -2.30
C THR A 94 -0.44 9.82 -1.12
N LEU A 95 -1.05 9.13 -0.16
CA LEU A 95 -0.36 8.44 0.91
C LEU A 95 -0.40 6.94 0.63
N ILE A 96 0.76 6.32 0.54
CA ILE A 96 0.88 4.86 0.39
C ILE A 96 1.45 4.30 1.69
N LEU A 97 0.78 3.29 2.25
CA LEU A 97 1.23 2.65 3.49
C LEU A 97 0.87 1.17 3.53
N GLY A 98 1.53 0.44 4.41
CA GLY A 98 1.23 -0.96 4.67
C GLY A 98 2.50 -1.78 4.82
N ASP A 99 2.36 -3.10 4.65
CA ASP A 99 3.48 -4.03 4.77
C ASP A 99 3.97 -4.44 3.39
N PHE A 100 5.12 -3.91 3.03
CA PHE A 100 5.78 -4.17 1.76
C PHE A 100 6.68 -5.41 1.82
N ASN A 101 6.96 -5.94 3.01
CA ASN A 101 8.00 -6.96 3.22
C ASN A 101 9.36 -6.59 2.58
N VAL A 102 9.72 -5.30 2.62
CA VAL A 102 11.01 -4.76 2.14
C VAL A 102 11.76 -4.14 3.31
N GLN A 103 13.02 -4.54 3.49
CA GLN A 103 13.90 -3.96 4.51
C GLN A 103 14.56 -2.69 3.97
N LEU A 104 13.82 -1.58 3.92
CA LEU A 104 14.27 -0.32 3.29
C LEU A 104 15.52 0.28 3.94
N ASN A 105 15.76 0.02 5.23
CA ASN A 105 16.96 0.43 5.95
C ASN A 105 18.23 -0.34 5.54
N ASN A 106 18.08 -1.50 4.90
CA ASN A 106 19.20 -2.33 4.49
C ASN A 106 19.62 -2.02 3.06
N LEU A 107 20.49 -1.01 2.89
CA LEU A 107 21.01 -0.60 1.60
C LEU A 107 21.90 -1.65 0.92
N ASN A 108 22.22 -2.78 1.54
CA ASN A 108 22.94 -3.87 0.86
C ASN A 108 22.02 -4.75 0.01
N LYS A 109 20.70 -4.66 0.22
CA LYS A 109 19.72 -5.46 -0.54
C LYS A 109 19.32 -4.78 -1.83
N HIS A 110 19.35 -5.53 -2.93
CA HIS A 110 18.89 -5.07 -4.24
C HIS A 110 17.43 -4.60 -4.22
N ASP A 111 16.55 -5.34 -3.52
CA ASP A 111 15.13 -4.99 -3.39
C ASP A 111 14.96 -3.58 -2.77
N SER A 112 15.67 -3.31 -1.67
CA SER A 112 15.64 -2.02 -0.97
C SER A 112 16.14 -0.87 -1.85
N LYS A 113 17.30 -1.03 -2.50
CA LYS A 113 17.84 -0.02 -3.43
C LYS A 113 16.85 0.28 -4.56
N LYS A 114 16.25 -0.76 -5.13
CA LYS A 114 15.33 -0.59 -6.25
C LYS A 114 14.06 0.13 -5.82
N VAL A 115 13.46 -0.23 -4.70
CA VAL A 115 12.29 0.47 -4.16
C VAL A 115 12.60 1.93 -3.87
N LEU A 116 13.71 2.24 -3.18
CA LEU A 116 14.13 3.63 -2.92
C LEU A 116 14.30 4.41 -4.23
N SER A 117 14.97 3.82 -5.22
CA SER A 117 15.11 4.48 -6.53
C SER A 117 13.76 4.76 -7.18
N LEU A 118 12.79 3.84 -7.09
CA LEU A 118 11.45 4.07 -7.67
C LEU A 118 10.73 5.23 -6.98
N LEU A 119 10.85 5.35 -5.65
CA LEU A 119 10.29 6.47 -4.90
C LEU A 119 10.91 7.80 -5.36
N ASP A 120 12.24 7.87 -5.43
CA ASP A 120 12.97 9.07 -5.86
C ASP A 120 12.56 9.52 -7.27
N HIS A 121 12.49 8.58 -8.23
CA HIS A 121 12.14 8.90 -9.63
C HIS A 121 10.68 9.34 -9.81
N THR A 122 9.80 9.00 -8.86
CA THR A 122 8.37 9.32 -8.92
C THR A 122 7.97 10.45 -7.98
N GLY A 123 8.94 11.04 -7.25
CA GLY A 123 8.72 12.15 -6.32
C GLY A 123 8.07 11.74 -5.00
N TYR A 124 8.02 10.44 -4.69
CA TYR A 124 7.52 9.96 -3.41
C TYR A 124 8.60 10.05 -2.34
N ASN A 125 8.19 10.51 -1.15
CA ASN A 125 9.09 10.61 0.01
C ASN A 125 8.79 9.50 1.00
N GLN A 126 9.82 8.74 1.38
CA GLN A 126 9.72 7.74 2.43
C GLN A 126 9.73 8.43 3.81
N HIS A 127 8.66 8.24 4.58
CA HIS A 127 8.50 8.87 5.90
C HIS A 127 8.94 7.99 7.07
N VAL A 128 9.10 6.69 6.88
CA VAL A 128 9.58 5.77 7.93
C VAL A 128 11.10 5.67 7.85
N ASP A 129 11.77 6.10 8.91
CA ASP A 129 13.22 6.17 9.05
C ASP A 129 13.80 5.17 10.08
N GLN A 130 12.93 4.50 10.83
CA GLN A 130 13.28 3.52 11.85
C GLN A 130 12.96 2.09 11.42
N ALA A 131 13.64 1.12 12.05
CA ALA A 131 13.32 -0.29 11.88
C ALA A 131 11.89 -0.55 12.36
N THR A 132 11.10 -1.25 11.56
CA THR A 132 9.71 -1.61 11.89
C THR A 132 9.62 -2.95 12.63
N HIS A 133 10.77 -3.60 12.89
CA HIS A 133 10.95 -4.83 13.67
C HIS A 133 12.30 -4.84 14.38
#